data_AF-A0A2L1TJT8-F1
#
_entry.id   AF-A0A2L1TJT8-F1
#
_cell.length_a   1.000
_cell.length_b   1.000
_cell.length_c   1.000
_cell.angle_alpha   90.00
_cell.angle_beta   90.00
_cell.angle_gamma   90.00
#
_symmetry.space_group_name_H-M   'P 1'
#
loop_
_entity.id
_entity.type
_entity.pdbx_description
1 polymer ?
#
loop_
_entity_poly.entity_id
_entity_poly.type
_entity_poly.pdbx_seq_one_letter_code
_entity_poly.pdbx_strand_id
1 'polypeptide(L)'
;MVQQYTETKVRLEDRQPFRATFYFTANNTIYGFEAKGEAFDYYGCSIVATAISVLILNAVNSLQEFTEDAAQIEREDGYIKCTLPNLQKDKGSREAAVILQSLNYGLNTLQYAYGSKFIQIKFIFDKKRRWTDLLSFFHKN
;
A
#
# COMPACT_ATOMS: atom_id res chain seq x y z
N MET A 1 -4.50 -18.52 -43.49
CA MET A 1 -3.36 -18.82 -42.60
C MET A 1 -3.00 -17.54 -41.86
N VAL A 2 -3.44 -17.50 -40.60
CA VAL A 2 -3.03 -16.70 -39.43
C VAL A 2 -2.96 -15.16 -39.54
N GLN A 3 -3.97 -14.55 -38.90
CA GLN A 3 -4.12 -13.17 -38.42
C GLN A 3 -2.81 -12.46 -38.03
N GLN A 4 -2.60 -11.26 -38.57
CA GLN A 4 -1.62 -10.30 -38.06
C GLN A 4 -2.09 -9.79 -36.69
N TYR A 5 -1.36 -10.14 -35.63
CA TYR A 5 -1.56 -9.65 -34.28
C TYR A 5 -1.31 -8.13 -34.26
N THR A 6 -2.36 -7.35 -34.05
CA THR A 6 -2.25 -5.89 -33.92
C THR A 6 -1.88 -5.59 -32.47
N GLU A 7 -0.58 -5.53 -32.18
CA GLU A 7 -0.10 -5.00 -30.89
C GLU A 7 -0.56 -3.55 -30.77
N THR A 8 -1.57 -3.32 -29.93
CA THR A 8 -2.06 -1.99 -29.64
C THR A 8 -1.00 -1.30 -28.79
N LYS A 9 -0.14 -0.49 -29.43
CA LYS A 9 0.93 0.26 -28.78
C LYS A 9 0.33 1.37 -27.91
N VAL A 10 -0.18 1.02 -26.73
CA VAL A 10 -0.67 1.99 -25.73
C VAL A 10 0.51 2.91 -25.36
N ARG A 11 0.39 4.21 -25.67
CA ARG A 11 1.41 5.21 -25.35
C ARG A 11 1.58 5.27 -23.83
N LEU A 12 2.81 5.45 -23.36
CA LEU A 12 3.12 5.55 -21.92
C LEU A 12 2.33 6.66 -21.22
N GLU A 13 1.90 7.67 -21.98
CA GLU A 13 1.15 8.84 -21.53
C GLU A 13 -0.33 8.54 -21.20
N ASP A 14 -0.89 7.46 -21.76
CA ASP A 14 -2.28 7.06 -21.55
C ASP A 14 -2.43 6.03 -20.41
N ARG A 15 -1.32 5.66 -19.75
CA ARG A 15 -1.30 4.62 -18.71
C ARG A 15 -1.61 5.19 -17.34
N GLN A 16 -2.43 4.48 -16.57
CA GLN A 16 -2.61 4.83 -15.16
C GLN A 16 -1.37 4.43 -14.36
N PRO A 17 -0.86 5.31 -13.49
CA PRO A 17 0.22 4.95 -12.59
C PRO A 17 -0.26 3.92 -11.58
N PHE A 18 0.66 3.12 -11.07
CA PHE A 18 0.42 2.34 -9.88
C PHE A 18 0.07 3.28 -8.73
N ARG A 19 -0.95 2.95 -7.93
CA ARG A 19 -1.37 3.77 -6.78
C ARG A 19 -1.10 3.00 -5.50
N ALA A 20 -0.42 3.64 -4.56
CA ALA A 20 -0.29 3.16 -3.20
C ALA A 20 -0.89 4.19 -2.25
N THR A 21 -1.73 3.76 -1.32
CA THR A 21 -2.24 4.61 -0.24
C THR A 21 -1.79 4.00 1.08
N PHE A 22 -1.16 4.79 1.94
CA PHE A 22 -0.82 4.38 3.31
C PHE A 22 -1.76 5.03 4.30
N TYR A 23 -2.15 4.23 5.29
CA TYR A 23 -3.05 4.63 6.36
C TYR A 23 -2.28 4.86 7.65
N PHE A 24 -2.49 6.02 8.27
CA PHE A 24 -1.79 6.48 9.45
C PHE A 24 -2.76 6.69 10.61
N THR A 25 -2.34 6.30 11.81
CA THR A 25 -3.01 6.73 13.03
C THR A 25 -2.79 8.22 13.25
N ALA A 26 -3.56 8.82 14.16
CA ALA A 26 -3.36 10.20 14.57
C ALA A 26 -1.99 10.47 15.23
N ASN A 27 -1.26 9.41 15.59
CA ASN A 27 0.09 9.44 16.16
C ASN A 27 1.20 9.20 15.12
N ASN A 28 0.85 9.26 13.82
CA ASN A 28 1.76 9.03 12.69
C ASN A 28 2.31 7.58 12.59
N THR A 29 1.62 6.61 13.18
CA THR A 29 1.94 5.18 13.00
C THR A 29 1.26 4.67 11.73
N ILE A 30 2.03 4.08 10.81
CA ILE A 30 1.43 3.37 9.66
C ILE A 30 0.76 2.10 10.19
N TYR A 31 -0.53 1.93 9.90
CA TYR A 31 -1.27 0.72 10.31
C TYR A 31 -1.75 -0.10 9.12
N GLY A 32 -1.57 0.38 7.90
CA GLY A 32 -1.94 -0.37 6.72
C GLY A 32 -1.61 0.35 5.43
N PHE A 33 -1.84 -0.35 4.34
CA PHE A 33 -1.74 0.19 2.99
C PHE A 33 -2.75 -0.47 2.07
N GLU A 34 -3.03 0.20 0.96
CA GLU A 34 -3.64 -0.40 -0.22
C GLU A 34 -2.80 -0.06 -1.44
N ALA A 35 -2.83 -0.95 -2.42
CA ALA A 35 -2.07 -0.85 -3.64
C ALA A 35 -2.94 -1.33 -4.81
N LYS A 36 -2.98 -0.54 -5.88
CA LYS A 36 -3.75 -0.84 -7.09
C LYS A 36 -2.93 -0.51 -8.34
N GLY A 37 -2.88 -1.44 -9.27
CA GLY A 37 -2.28 -1.25 -10.58
C GLY A 37 -2.22 -2.55 -11.38
N GLU A 38 -2.12 -2.44 -12.69
CA GLU A 38 -2.00 -3.58 -13.59
C GLU A 38 -0.52 -3.88 -13.88
N ALA A 39 -0.19 -5.17 -14.05
CA ALA A 39 1.12 -5.57 -14.53
C ALA A 39 1.35 -5.02 -15.94
N PHE A 40 2.38 -4.20 -16.13
CA PHE A 40 2.66 -3.62 -17.44
C PHE A 40 3.13 -4.70 -18.42
N ASP A 41 2.39 -4.94 -19.50
CA ASP A 41 2.64 -6.05 -20.45
C ASP A 41 3.81 -5.83 -21.43
N TYR A 42 4.44 -4.65 -21.46
CA TYR A 42 5.44 -4.35 -22.49
C TYR A 42 6.78 -3.82 -21.95
N TYR A 43 7.85 -4.30 -22.59
CA TYR A 43 9.27 -4.16 -22.28
C TYR A 43 9.66 -2.76 -21.75
N GLY A 44 10.09 -2.72 -20.49
CA GLY A 44 10.60 -1.53 -19.79
C GLY A 44 9.76 -1.10 -18.57
N CYS A 45 8.43 -1.15 -18.68
CA CYS A 45 7.53 -0.85 -17.54
C CYS A 45 7.40 -2.03 -16.56
N SER A 46 7.64 -3.26 -17.03
CA SER A 46 7.56 -4.46 -16.19
C SER A 46 8.56 -4.43 -15.03
N ILE A 47 9.66 -3.66 -15.11
CA ILE A 47 10.68 -3.58 -14.05
C ILE A 47 10.12 -2.83 -12.83
N VAL A 48 9.49 -1.67 -13.04
CA VAL A 48 8.93 -0.87 -11.93
C VAL A 48 7.75 -1.58 -11.28
N ALA A 49 6.83 -2.15 -12.08
CA ALA A 49 5.75 -2.97 -11.52
C ALA A 49 6.27 -4.20 -10.79
N THR A 50 7.27 -4.91 -11.33
CA THR A 50 7.89 -6.04 -10.63
C THR A 50 8.50 -5.61 -9.32
N ALA A 51 9.25 -4.49 -9.29
CA ALA A 51 9.85 -3.97 -8.06
C ALA A 51 8.77 -3.63 -7.01
N ILE A 52 7.69 -2.98 -7.42
CA ILE A 52 6.55 -2.66 -6.54
C ILE A 52 5.90 -3.94 -6.01
N SER A 53 5.60 -4.91 -6.89
CA SER A 53 4.99 -6.18 -6.51
C SER A 53 5.88 -6.98 -5.55
N VAL A 54 7.19 -7.03 -5.79
CA VAL A 54 8.14 -7.69 -4.89
C VAL A 54 8.16 -7.04 -3.52
N LEU A 55 8.23 -5.70 -3.44
CA LEU A 55 8.19 -4.98 -2.16
C LEU A 55 6.90 -5.24 -1.39
N ILE A 56 5.75 -5.18 -2.07
CA ILE A 56 4.44 -5.40 -1.45
C ILE A 56 4.29 -6.83 -0.95
N LEU A 57 4.60 -7.82 -1.80
CA LEU A 57 4.48 -9.23 -1.43
C LEU A 57 5.46 -9.59 -0.32
N ASN A 58 6.69 -9.07 -0.37
CA ASN A 58 7.65 -9.24 0.71
C ASN A 58 7.12 -8.65 2.02
N ALA A 59 6.62 -7.42 2.02
CA ALA A 59 6.09 -6.80 3.22
C ALA A 59 4.92 -7.61 3.81
N VAL A 60 3.97 -8.07 2.97
CA VAL A 60 2.85 -8.86 3.47
C VAL A 60 3.31 -10.20 4.03
N ASN A 61 4.20 -10.91 3.34
CA ASN A 61 4.73 -12.19 3.83
C ASN A 61 5.55 -11.99 5.11
N SER A 62 6.36 -10.92 5.20
CA SER A 62 7.12 -10.59 6.41
C SER A 62 6.22 -10.21 7.58
N LEU A 63 5.09 -9.55 7.35
CA LEU A 63 4.10 -9.31 8.40
C LEU A 63 3.51 -10.62 8.92
N GLN A 64 3.22 -11.57 8.04
CA GLN A 64 2.65 -12.87 8.42
C GLN A 64 3.66 -13.79 9.12
N GLU A 65 4.92 -13.78 8.68
CA GLU A 65 5.96 -14.69 9.16
C GLU A 65 6.71 -14.15 10.39
N PHE A 66 6.99 -12.85 10.44
CA PHE A 66 7.91 -12.26 11.41
C PHE A 66 7.21 -11.38 12.45
N THR A 67 5.88 -11.40 12.51
CA THR A 67 5.13 -10.62 13.51
C THR A 67 3.96 -11.42 14.06
N GLU A 68 3.58 -11.14 15.30
CA GLU A 68 2.38 -11.71 15.92
C GLU A 68 1.10 -10.91 15.60
N ASP A 69 1.22 -9.86 14.78
CA ASP A 69 0.08 -9.01 14.45
C ASP A 69 -0.84 -9.67 13.41
N ALA A 70 -2.10 -9.83 13.79
CA ALA A 70 -3.14 -10.32 12.90
C ALA A 70 -3.43 -9.32 11.77
N ALA A 71 -2.80 -9.52 10.61
CA ALA A 71 -3.04 -8.75 9.39
C ALA A 71 -4.38 -9.13 8.74
N GLN A 72 -5.16 -8.12 8.37
CA GLN A 72 -6.36 -8.26 7.52
C GLN A 72 -5.97 -7.95 6.09
N ILE A 73 -6.09 -8.96 5.20
CA ILE A 73 -5.62 -8.89 3.82
C ILE A 73 -6.79 -9.11 2.86
N GLU A 74 -7.02 -8.15 1.97
CA GLU A 74 -7.93 -8.24 0.83
C GLU A 74 -7.08 -8.27 -0.45
N ARG A 75 -7.35 -9.22 -1.36
CA ARG A 75 -6.61 -9.37 -2.63
C ARG A 75 -7.57 -9.67 -3.77
N GLU A 76 -7.40 -8.94 -4.86
CA GLU A 76 -8.10 -9.12 -6.13
C GLU A 76 -7.10 -8.91 -7.28
N ASP A 77 -7.51 -9.13 -8.53
CA ASP A 77 -6.65 -8.90 -9.69
C ASP A 77 -6.20 -7.42 -9.74
N GLY A 78 -4.88 -7.22 -9.63
CA GLY A 78 -4.26 -5.89 -9.63
C GLY A 78 -4.57 -5.04 -8.39
N TYR A 79 -5.06 -5.63 -7.30
CA TYR A 79 -5.36 -4.91 -6.05
C TYR A 79 -4.99 -5.72 -4.81
N ILE A 80 -4.42 -5.02 -3.83
CA ILE A 80 -4.18 -5.57 -2.50
C ILE A 80 -4.35 -4.50 -1.44
N LYS A 81 -5.01 -4.85 -0.35
CA LYS A 81 -5.10 -4.04 0.85
C LYS A 81 -4.72 -4.86 2.05
N CYS A 82 -3.86 -4.30 2.89
CA CYS A 82 -3.39 -4.92 4.12
C CYS A 82 -3.53 -3.92 5.25
N THR A 83 -4.22 -4.30 6.31
CA THR A 83 -4.39 -3.47 7.50
C THR A 83 -4.10 -4.28 8.76
N LEU A 84 -3.58 -3.61 9.79
CA LEU A 84 -3.21 -4.19 11.07
C LEU A 84 -4.03 -3.49 12.16
N PRO A 85 -5.17 -4.07 12.57
CA PRO A 85 -6.09 -3.43 13.53
C PRO A 85 -5.45 -3.10 14.88
N ASN A 86 -4.46 -3.88 15.30
CA ASN A 86 -3.72 -3.61 16.55
C ASN A 86 -2.82 -2.38 16.39
N LEU A 87 -2.10 -2.24 15.27
CA LEU A 87 -1.35 -1.00 14.98
C LEU A 87 -2.27 0.21 14.87
N GLN A 88 -3.47 0.07 14.28
CA GLN A 88 -4.42 1.18 14.20
C GLN A 88 -4.84 1.71 15.58
N LYS A 89 -4.84 0.82 16.59
CA LYS A 89 -5.16 1.14 17.98
C LYS A 89 -3.91 1.48 18.82
N ASP A 90 -2.76 1.68 18.17
CA ASP A 90 -1.44 1.88 18.81
C ASP A 90 -1.06 0.75 19.80
N LYS A 91 -1.45 -0.49 19.46
CA LYS A 91 -1.21 -1.72 20.25
C LYS A 91 -0.49 -2.83 19.47
N GLY A 92 -0.08 -2.55 18.24
CA GLY A 92 0.64 -3.52 17.41
C GLY A 92 2.13 -3.59 17.74
N SER A 93 2.81 -4.60 17.19
CA SER A 93 4.24 -4.81 17.42
C SER A 93 5.09 -3.73 16.74
N ARG A 94 6.31 -3.55 17.25
CA ARG A 94 7.29 -2.64 16.65
C ARG A 94 7.77 -3.19 15.30
N GLU A 95 7.89 -4.50 15.20
CA GLU A 95 8.32 -5.26 14.04
C GLU A 95 7.38 -4.99 12.85
N ALA A 96 6.07 -5.09 13.07
CA ALA A 96 5.06 -4.77 12.06
C ALA A 96 5.14 -3.30 11.60
N ALA A 97 5.32 -2.37 12.55
CA ALA A 97 5.49 -0.95 12.22
C ALA A 97 6.74 -0.70 11.37
N VAL A 98 7.87 -1.35 11.68
CA VAL A 98 9.11 -1.24 10.92
C VAL A 98 8.96 -1.80 9.51
N ILE A 99 8.28 -2.95 9.34
CA ILE A 99 8.04 -3.54 8.01
C ILE A 99 7.19 -2.58 7.15
N LEU A 100 6.13 -1.99 7.71
CA LEU A 100 5.31 -1.03 6.98
C LEU A 100 6.06 0.28 6.65
N GLN A 101 6.90 0.77 7.57
CA GLN A 101 7.78 1.91 7.31
C GLN A 101 8.78 1.63 6.20
N SER A 102 9.37 0.42 6.20
CA SER A 102 10.29 -0.04 5.15
C SER A 102 9.60 -0.12 3.78
N LEU A 103 8.39 -0.68 3.71
CA LEU A 103 7.59 -0.69 2.48
C LEU A 103 7.31 0.74 1.98
N ASN A 104 6.83 1.63 2.86
CA ASN A 104 6.58 3.03 2.50
C ASN A 104 7.84 3.70 1.96
N TYR A 105 8.98 3.54 2.63
CA TYR A 105 10.25 4.09 2.18
C TYR A 105 10.68 3.54 0.81
N GLY A 106 10.55 2.22 0.61
CA GLY A 106 10.89 1.55 -0.66
C GLY A 106 10.05 2.08 -1.82
N LEU A 107 8.73 2.22 -1.64
CA LEU A 107 7.85 2.77 -2.67
C LEU A 107 8.13 4.25 -2.95
N ASN A 108 8.39 5.06 -1.92
CA ASN A 108 8.79 6.47 -2.10
C ASN A 108 10.11 6.59 -2.86
N THR A 109 11.07 5.69 -2.61
CA THR A 109 12.33 5.64 -3.35
C THR A 109 12.11 5.32 -4.82
N LEU A 110 11.21 4.38 -5.14
CA LEU A 110 10.82 4.10 -6.53
C LEU A 110 10.13 5.30 -7.18
N GLN A 111 9.24 5.99 -6.46
CA GLN A 111 8.60 7.20 -6.96
C GLN A 111 9.61 8.30 -7.28
N TYR A 112 10.60 8.50 -6.39
CA TYR A 112 11.67 9.47 -6.60
C TYR A 112 12.54 9.13 -7.82
N ALA A 113 12.92 7.85 -7.97
CA ALA A 113 13.82 7.40 -9.04
C ALA A 113 13.16 7.39 -10.43
N TYR A 114 11.89 6.97 -10.53
CA TYR A 114 11.21 6.78 -11.82
C TYR A 114 10.19 7.87 -12.14
N GLY A 115 9.70 8.58 -11.13
CA GLY A 115 8.73 9.66 -11.25
C GLY A 115 7.27 9.24 -11.03
N SER A 116 6.43 10.24 -10.77
CA SER A 116 5.01 10.07 -10.40
C SER A 116 4.11 9.54 -11.53
N LYS A 117 4.64 9.47 -12.76
CA LYS A 117 3.96 8.85 -13.91
C LYS A 117 3.90 7.32 -13.82
N PHE A 118 4.73 6.69 -13.00
CA PHE A 118 4.73 5.24 -12.82
C PHE A 118 4.10 4.81 -11.49
N ILE A 119 4.34 5.56 -10.42
CA ILE A 119 3.76 5.30 -9.09
C ILE A 119 3.32 6.60 -8.42
N GLN A 120 2.14 6.58 -7.83
CA GLN A 120 1.58 7.67 -7.02
C GLN A 120 1.32 7.17 -5.61
N ILE A 121 1.85 7.88 -4.63
CA ILE A 121 1.69 7.56 -3.21
C ILE A 121 0.80 8.60 -2.55
N LYS A 122 -0.18 8.12 -1.77
CA LYS A 122 -1.09 8.95 -0.98
C LYS A 122 -1.02 8.56 0.49
N PHE A 123 -1.29 9.52 1.35
CA PHE A 123 -1.31 9.34 2.79
C PHE A 123 -2.66 9.75 3.36
N ILE A 124 -3.29 8.86 4.11
CA ILE A 124 -4.56 9.10 4.80
C ILE A 124 -4.30 9.01 6.31
N PHE A 125 -4.69 10.04 7.05
CA PHE A 125 -4.50 10.13 8.49
C PHE A 125 -5.83 10.05 9.22
N ASP A 126 -5.90 9.21 10.24
CA ASP A 126 -7.03 9.15 11.15
C ASP A 126 -7.19 10.49 11.89
N LYS A 127 -8.45 10.90 12.08
CA LYS A 127 -8.77 12.12 12.84
C LYS A 127 -8.41 11.90 14.31
N LYS A 128 -7.77 12.88 14.95
CA LYS A 128 -7.63 12.90 16.42
C LYS A 128 -9.01 12.81 17.07
N ARG A 129 -9.22 11.82 17.93
CA ARG A 129 -10.42 11.74 18.78
C ARG A 129 -10.50 13.00 19.62
N ARG A 130 -11.64 13.71 19.59
CA ARG A 130 -11.84 14.90 20.41
C ARG A 130 -12.18 14.45 21.83
N TRP A 131 -11.81 15.23 22.83
CA TRP A 131 -12.18 14.98 24.24
C TRP A 131 -13.70 14.83 24.43
N THR A 132 -14.50 15.47 23.57
CA THR A 132 -15.97 15.34 23.53
C THR A 132 -16.44 13.91 23.22
N ASP A 133 -15.69 13.16 22.42
CA ASP A 133 -16.04 11.79 22.02
C ASP A 133 -15.72 10.78 23.15
N LEU A 134 -14.85 11.15 24.08
CA LEU A 134 -14.53 10.37 25.26
C LEU A 134 -15.57 10.62 26.37
N LEU A 135 -16.02 11.87 26.55
CA LEU A 135 -17.02 12.22 27.56
C LEU A 135 -18.38 11.54 27.31
N SER A 136 -18.78 11.36 26.05
CA SER A 136 -19.99 10.63 25.67
C SER A 136 -19.91 9.13 25.96
N PHE A 137 -18.70 8.57 26.02
CA PHE A 137 -18.46 7.18 26.44
C PHE A 137 -18.60 7.01 27.96
N PHE A 138 -18.17 8.01 28.74
CA PHE A 138 -18.25 7.98 30.21
C PHE A 138 -19.66 8.27 30.76
N HIS A 139 -20.52 8.99 30.03
CA HIS A 139 -21.91 9.26 30.46
C HIS A 139 -22.91 8.15 30.09
N LYS A 140 -22.45 7.09 29.40
CA LYS A 140 -23.30 5.99 28.94
C LYS A 140 -23.16 4.70 29.77
N ASN A 141 -22.33 4.72 30.82
CA ASN A 141 -22.19 3.70 31.86
C ASN A 141 -22.59 4.29 33.21
#